data_AF-A0A656HB03-F1
#
_entry.id   AF-A0A656HB03-F1
#
_cell.length_a   1.000
_cell.length_b   1.000
_cell.length_c   1.000
_cell.angle_alpha   90.00
_cell.angle_beta   90.00
_cell.angle_gamma   90.00
#
_symmetry.space_group_name_H-M   'P 1'
#
loop_
_entity.id
_entity.type
_entity.pdbx_description
1 polymer ?
#
loop_
_entity_poly.entity_id
_entity_poly.type
_entity_poly.pdbx_seq_one_letter_code
_entity_poly.pdbx_strand_id
1 'polypeptide(L)'
;MFRHPSHRTTAFTCLMLSASLLLSACSGGNNPPNNLTANSDTTSVTTDTSSGSDSADTGKSDATVNTGNVSTPADNTSANTGTGSSTTDTATGTDTTTQPTEPPRITNARGALLGGQLINTNSVEASTEAASDPTSKVPAVIPQYAVNHYRVTYQTMDSAGQLIEASGLVAVPQKPAGAKSPLLSFQHGTIFHDREAPSNETVAASPANIVASLGYVVIAADYVGYGASRGKPHPYLQAKPSAIAVADFLTAARQWLADQKIPVNNQLFLTGYSEGGYVTLAAQQALESDNIPITASVAGAGPYDLKYTLDELYDGLLDTLYTKLTSFSFRPGYAAKYPGKFDEMLVDALLEQITPDDSDIVFDKTFLMDWMADDDATMAANSVHDWLAKTPTRLTHGRDDETVPFGNATIALDAMRKRGTQNIDLAECTATPSNHSNCIKPYAQFMAEYFGQFATDL
;
A
#
# COMPACT_ATOMS: atom_id res chain seq x y z
N MET A 1 44.98 34.22 -3.34
CA MET A 1 43.54 34.55 -3.47
C MET A 1 42.91 33.56 -4.44
N PHE A 2 42.43 32.41 -3.94
CA PHE A 2 41.53 31.54 -4.69
C PHE A 2 40.62 30.86 -3.65
N ARG A 3 39.32 31.21 -3.71
CA ARG A 3 38.25 30.61 -2.90
C ARG A 3 37.88 29.27 -3.53
N HIS A 4 37.84 28.21 -2.72
CA HIS A 4 37.14 26.97 -3.04
C HIS A 4 35.62 27.16 -2.97
N PRO A 5 34.84 26.44 -3.80
CA PRO A 5 33.50 26.02 -3.42
C PRO A 5 33.51 24.51 -3.14
N SER A 6 33.40 24.17 -1.86
CA SER A 6 33.02 22.85 -1.35
C SER A 6 31.52 22.86 -1.11
N HIS A 7 30.70 22.26 -1.97
CA HIS A 7 29.30 21.85 -1.70
C HIS A 7 28.70 21.17 -2.94
N ARG A 8 29.00 19.90 -3.20
CA ARG A 8 28.24 19.03 -4.13
C ARG A 8 28.43 17.53 -3.81
N THR A 9 28.49 17.17 -2.53
CA THR A 9 28.75 15.78 -2.11
C THR A 9 27.62 15.17 -1.26
N THR A 10 26.48 15.86 -1.14
CA THR A 10 25.41 15.50 -0.18
C THR A 10 24.19 14.83 -0.81
N ALA A 11 24.06 14.80 -2.15
CA ALA A 11 22.87 14.25 -2.81
C ALA A 11 22.81 12.70 -2.78
N PHE A 12 23.96 12.02 -2.79
CA PHE A 12 24.00 10.56 -2.94
C PHE A 12 23.56 9.79 -1.69
N THR A 13 23.62 10.41 -0.52
CA THR A 13 23.12 9.81 0.73
C THR A 13 21.62 10.05 0.90
N CYS A 14 21.04 11.06 0.25
CA CYS A 14 19.60 11.34 0.30
C CYS A 14 18.77 10.44 -0.62
N LEU A 15 19.35 9.98 -1.73
CA LEU A 15 18.69 9.05 -2.67
C LEU A 15 18.43 7.67 -2.04
N MET A 16 19.24 7.28 -1.05
CA MET A 16 19.29 5.93 -0.49
C MET A 16 18.72 5.82 0.94
N LEU A 17 18.55 6.94 1.65
CA LEU A 17 18.05 6.95 3.03
C LEU A 17 16.67 7.61 3.20
N SER A 18 16.14 8.30 2.19
CA SER A 18 14.87 9.03 2.33
C SER A 18 13.64 8.13 2.41
N ALA A 19 13.73 6.89 1.93
CA ALA A 19 12.68 5.89 2.11
C ALA A 19 12.85 5.04 3.39
N SER A 20 14.09 4.70 3.79
CA SER A 20 14.33 3.79 4.92
C SER A 20 14.49 4.45 6.29
N LEU A 21 14.84 5.74 6.39
CA LEU A 21 15.17 6.35 7.67
C LEU A 21 14.06 7.14 8.37
N LEU A 22 12.83 7.16 7.86
CA LEU A 22 11.75 7.99 8.43
C LEU A 22 10.48 7.25 8.86
N LEU A 23 10.42 5.91 8.77
CA LEU A 23 9.41 5.11 9.48
C LEU A 23 9.96 4.30 10.66
N SER A 24 11.29 4.30 10.90
CA SER A 24 11.90 3.62 12.05
C SER A 24 12.16 4.52 13.27
N ALA A 25 11.69 5.78 13.27
CA ALA A 25 11.87 6.71 14.39
C ALA A 25 10.75 6.68 15.46
N CYS A 26 9.78 5.76 15.38
CA CYS A 26 8.70 5.65 16.37
C CYS A 26 8.68 4.31 17.14
N SER A 27 9.77 3.54 17.12
CA SER A 27 9.90 2.32 17.92
C SER A 27 11.21 2.33 18.72
N GLY A 28 11.19 2.99 19.87
CA GLY A 28 12.36 3.15 20.73
C GLY A 28 11.99 3.68 22.12
N GLY A 29 11.38 2.83 22.94
CA GLY A 29 11.18 3.11 24.36
C GLY A 29 12.53 3.15 25.09
N ASN A 30 12.96 4.35 25.50
CA ASN A 30 14.12 4.53 26.38
C ASN A 30 13.73 4.17 27.82
N ASN A 31 14.22 3.05 28.32
CA ASN A 31 14.43 2.86 29.75
C ASN A 31 15.78 3.51 30.14
N PRO A 32 15.85 4.31 31.22
CA PRO A 32 17.09 4.96 31.62
C PRO A 32 18.08 3.94 32.22
N PRO A 33 19.40 4.11 32.03
CA PRO A 33 20.39 3.22 32.62
C PRO A 33 20.53 3.51 34.12
N ASN A 34 20.24 2.50 34.94
CA ASN A 34 20.60 2.52 36.35
C ASN A 34 22.12 2.39 36.51
N ASN A 35 22.67 3.37 37.21
CA ASN A 35 24.03 3.51 37.64
C ASN A 35 24.34 2.51 38.76
N LEU A 36 25.26 1.56 38.58
CA LEU A 36 25.95 0.90 39.69
C LEU A 36 27.41 0.56 39.34
N THR A 37 28.24 1.07 40.22
CA THR A 37 29.70 1.07 40.39
C THR A 37 30.41 -0.28 40.28
N ALA A 38 31.66 -0.19 39.83
CA ALA A 38 32.70 -1.21 39.87
C ALA A 38 32.93 -1.81 41.27
N ASN A 39 33.26 -3.11 41.30
CA ASN A 39 34.19 -3.64 42.28
C ASN A 39 34.99 -4.82 41.69
N SER A 40 36.28 -4.83 41.99
CA SER A 40 37.28 -5.84 41.67
C SER A 40 37.10 -7.11 42.52
N ASP A 41 37.47 -8.28 41.98
CA ASP A 41 38.51 -9.17 42.55
C ASP A 41 38.52 -10.59 41.93
N THR A 42 39.73 -10.94 41.44
CA THR A 42 40.50 -12.21 41.45
C THR A 42 39.88 -13.62 41.47
N THR A 43 40.55 -14.50 40.70
CA THR A 43 40.73 -15.99 40.82
C THR A 43 39.51 -16.88 40.54
N SER A 44 39.56 -18.05 39.89
CA SER A 44 40.62 -18.97 39.45
C SER A 44 40.05 -20.02 38.47
N VAL A 45 40.88 -20.47 37.53
CA VAL A 45 41.02 -21.81 36.91
C VAL A 45 39.93 -22.87 37.22
N THR A 46 39.33 -23.47 36.17
CA THR A 46 39.39 -24.92 35.90
C THR A 46 38.88 -25.25 34.49
N THR A 47 39.60 -26.18 33.88
CA THR A 47 39.39 -26.89 32.61
C THR A 47 38.19 -27.83 32.67
N ASP A 48 37.45 -27.99 31.57
CA ASP A 48 37.22 -29.35 31.04
C ASP A 48 36.83 -29.37 29.55
N THR A 49 37.21 -30.48 28.92
CA THR A 49 37.17 -30.81 27.50
C THR A 49 36.15 -31.93 27.22
N SER A 50 35.44 -31.88 26.09
CA SER A 50 35.04 -33.01 25.21
C SER A 50 33.97 -32.49 24.22
N SER A 51 34.12 -32.52 22.89
CA SER A 51 34.33 -33.61 21.91
C SER A 51 33.19 -34.62 21.85
N GLY A 52 32.43 -34.60 20.75
CA GLY A 52 31.47 -35.65 20.37
C GLY A 52 30.80 -35.33 19.03
N SER A 53 31.23 -36.02 17.99
CA SER A 53 30.85 -35.92 16.58
C SER A 53 29.69 -36.85 16.21
N ASP A 54 29.34 -36.80 14.92
CA ASP A 54 28.62 -37.78 14.07
C ASP A 54 27.12 -37.56 13.88
N SER A 55 26.50 -37.93 12.75
CA SER A 55 26.82 -37.98 11.32
C SER A 55 25.49 -38.36 10.64
N ALA A 56 25.39 -38.04 9.34
CA ALA A 56 24.31 -38.26 8.39
C ALA A 56 23.51 -39.58 8.47
N ASP A 57 22.24 -39.55 8.05
CA ASP A 57 21.77 -40.45 6.98
C ASP A 57 20.56 -39.90 6.20
N THR A 58 20.58 -40.29 4.93
CA THR A 58 19.77 -40.05 3.76
C THR A 58 18.46 -40.84 3.70
N GLY A 59 17.51 -40.41 2.87
CA GLY A 59 16.32 -41.21 2.56
C GLY A 59 15.38 -40.54 1.56
N LYS A 60 15.62 -40.75 0.27
CA LYS A 60 14.79 -40.35 -0.87
C LYS A 60 14.00 -41.57 -1.36
N SER A 61 12.71 -41.43 -1.66
CA SER A 61 11.98 -42.39 -2.50
C SER A 61 10.79 -41.74 -3.23
N ASP A 62 10.80 -41.89 -4.55
CA ASP A 62 9.77 -41.56 -5.53
C ASP A 62 8.49 -42.41 -5.38
N ALA A 63 7.34 -41.87 -5.83
CA ALA A 63 6.25 -42.66 -6.41
C ALA A 63 5.28 -41.80 -7.26
N THR A 64 5.50 -41.88 -8.59
CA THR A 64 4.51 -42.14 -9.65
C THR A 64 3.16 -41.39 -9.75
N VAL A 65 3.07 -40.70 -10.89
CA VAL A 65 1.92 -40.32 -11.73
C VAL A 65 0.86 -41.41 -11.91
N ASN A 66 -0.42 -41.03 -11.89
CA ASN A 66 -1.46 -41.76 -12.61
C ASN A 66 -2.50 -40.78 -13.23
N THR A 67 -2.77 -40.98 -14.51
CA THR A 67 -3.70 -40.22 -15.37
C THR A 67 -4.89 -41.09 -15.76
N GLY A 68 -6.06 -40.50 -16.00
CA GLY A 68 -7.25 -41.19 -16.54
C GLY A 68 -8.56 -40.63 -15.96
N ASN A 69 -9.12 -39.55 -16.47
CA ASN A 69 -9.96 -39.40 -17.67
C ASN A 69 -11.45 -39.81 -17.47
N VAL A 70 -12.30 -38.77 -17.41
CA VAL A 70 -13.63 -38.58 -18.04
C VAL A 70 -14.66 -39.73 -18.00
N SER A 71 -15.84 -39.45 -17.44
CA SER A 71 -17.16 -39.47 -18.12
C SER A 71 -18.34 -39.22 -17.16
N THR A 72 -19.15 -38.21 -17.44
CA THR A 72 -20.60 -38.11 -17.12
C THR A 72 -21.37 -38.31 -18.44
N PRO A 73 -22.72 -38.24 -18.54
CA PRO A 73 -23.79 -38.18 -17.53
C PRO A 73 -24.96 -39.16 -17.80
N ALA A 74 -25.92 -39.30 -16.88
CA ALA A 74 -27.32 -39.51 -17.25
C ALA A 74 -28.29 -39.13 -16.12
N ASP A 75 -29.23 -38.29 -16.53
CA ASP A 75 -30.42 -37.75 -15.89
C ASP A 75 -31.45 -38.87 -15.59
N ASN A 76 -32.21 -38.76 -14.49
CA ASN A 76 -33.58 -39.27 -14.49
C ASN A 76 -34.47 -38.60 -13.43
N THR A 77 -35.40 -37.81 -13.95
CA THR A 77 -36.61 -37.30 -13.30
C THR A 77 -37.60 -38.42 -12.96
N SER A 78 -38.24 -38.38 -11.79
CA SER A 78 -39.67 -38.74 -11.69
C SER A 78 -40.29 -38.16 -10.43
N ALA A 79 -41.33 -37.38 -10.65
CA ALA A 79 -42.32 -36.97 -9.66
C ALA A 79 -43.11 -38.18 -9.14
N ASN A 80 -43.57 -38.11 -7.89
CA ASN A 80 -44.75 -38.86 -7.45
C ASN A 80 -45.62 -38.01 -6.53
N THR A 81 -46.85 -37.81 -6.97
CA THR A 81 -47.97 -37.17 -6.28
C THR A 81 -48.67 -38.18 -5.37
N GLY A 82 -48.98 -37.80 -4.13
CA GLY A 82 -49.80 -38.59 -3.22
C GLY A 82 -50.46 -37.76 -2.13
N THR A 83 -51.71 -37.39 -2.35
CA THR A 83 -52.66 -36.83 -1.38
C THR A 83 -53.14 -37.88 -0.38
N GLY A 84 -53.30 -37.51 0.90
CA GLY A 84 -54.03 -38.35 1.86
C GLY A 84 -54.01 -37.91 3.33
N SER A 85 -54.96 -37.04 3.69
CA SER A 85 -55.78 -36.95 4.92
C SER A 85 -55.17 -36.96 6.34
N SER A 86 -55.86 -36.20 7.19
CA SER A 86 -55.58 -35.76 8.56
C SER A 86 -55.65 -36.83 9.65
N THR A 87 -54.80 -36.69 10.67
CA THR A 87 -55.17 -36.89 12.09
C THR A 87 -54.32 -35.97 12.98
N THR A 88 -54.99 -35.20 13.83
CA THR A 88 -54.44 -34.46 14.98
C THR A 88 -53.88 -35.41 16.04
N ASP A 89 -52.69 -35.14 16.58
CA ASP A 89 -52.54 -34.98 18.03
C ASP A 89 -51.15 -34.50 18.50
N THR A 90 -51.21 -33.65 19.54
CA THR A 90 -50.23 -33.33 20.59
C THR A 90 -48.89 -32.66 20.25
N ALA A 91 -48.77 -31.43 20.73
CA ALA A 91 -47.55 -30.65 20.87
C ALA A 91 -46.59 -31.24 21.91
N THR A 92 -45.32 -31.37 21.53
CA THR A 92 -44.16 -31.17 22.41
C THR A 92 -43.23 -30.22 21.69
N GLY A 93 -43.21 -28.97 22.14
CA GLY A 93 -42.37 -27.92 21.60
C GLY A 93 -40.90 -28.19 21.89
N THR A 94 -40.13 -28.44 20.85
CA THR A 94 -38.71 -28.08 20.80
C THR A 94 -38.62 -26.76 20.06
N ASP A 95 -38.44 -25.69 20.82
CA ASP A 95 -38.14 -24.35 20.31
C ASP A 95 -36.74 -24.34 19.72
N THR A 96 -36.59 -24.92 18.53
CA THR A 96 -35.43 -24.66 17.68
C THR A 96 -35.67 -23.30 17.06
N THR A 97 -35.19 -22.26 17.75
CA THR A 97 -34.91 -20.96 17.15
C THR A 97 -33.92 -21.18 16.01
N THR A 98 -34.45 -21.42 14.81
CA THR A 98 -33.67 -21.33 13.58
C THR A 98 -33.25 -19.87 13.45
N GLN A 99 -32.04 -19.57 13.92
CA GLN A 99 -31.29 -18.38 13.52
C GLN A 99 -31.48 -18.20 12.01
N PRO A 100 -31.86 -17.01 11.52
CA PRO A 100 -31.90 -16.77 10.09
C PRO A 100 -30.53 -17.18 9.55
N THR A 101 -30.50 -18.21 8.70
CA THR A 101 -29.26 -18.62 8.05
C THR A 101 -28.81 -17.44 7.23
N GLU A 102 -27.71 -16.81 7.65
CA GLU A 102 -27.06 -15.73 6.92
C GLU A 102 -26.91 -16.21 5.46
N PRO A 103 -27.33 -15.41 4.48
CA PRO A 103 -27.23 -15.81 3.08
C PRO A 103 -25.77 -16.22 2.79
N PRO A 104 -25.55 -17.29 1.99
CA PRO A 104 -24.22 -17.80 1.73
C PRO A 104 -23.33 -16.68 1.20
N ARG A 105 -22.28 -16.33 1.95
CA ARG A 105 -21.33 -15.28 1.57
C ARG A 105 -20.53 -15.76 0.37
N ILE A 106 -20.47 -14.95 -0.69
CA ILE A 106 -19.57 -15.19 -1.82
C ILE A 106 -18.14 -15.00 -1.31
N THR A 107 -17.32 -16.05 -1.38
CA THR A 107 -15.93 -16.05 -0.89
C THR A 107 -14.90 -16.29 -2.01
N ASN A 108 -15.36 -16.52 -3.23
CA ASN A 108 -14.54 -16.94 -4.38
C ASN A 108 -14.66 -15.99 -5.58
N ALA A 109 -14.81 -14.70 -5.32
CA ALA A 109 -14.89 -13.65 -6.33
C ALA A 109 -14.08 -12.42 -5.90
N ARG A 110 -13.71 -11.57 -6.85
CA ARG A 110 -13.08 -10.27 -6.57
C ARG A 110 -13.91 -9.46 -5.57
N GLY A 111 -13.24 -8.83 -4.60
CA GLY A 111 -13.86 -8.04 -3.54
C GLY A 111 -14.65 -8.85 -2.51
N ALA A 112 -14.61 -10.19 -2.56
CA ALA A 112 -15.27 -11.04 -1.57
C ALA A 112 -14.62 -10.86 -0.20
N LEU A 113 -15.43 -10.49 0.80
CA LEU A 113 -15.02 -10.37 2.19
C LEU A 113 -14.77 -11.77 2.80
N LEU A 114 -13.60 -11.99 3.37
CA LEU A 114 -13.24 -13.25 4.03
C LEU A 114 -13.37 -13.16 5.56
N GLY A 115 -12.94 -12.05 6.15
CA GLY A 115 -13.03 -11.84 7.59
C GLY A 115 -12.59 -10.45 8.03
N GLY A 116 -12.75 -10.17 9.32
CA GLY A 116 -12.21 -8.96 9.92
C GLY A 116 -11.99 -9.11 11.42
N GLN A 117 -10.88 -8.56 11.93
CA GLN A 117 -10.46 -8.69 13.32
C GLN A 117 -9.98 -7.33 13.85
N LEU A 118 -10.40 -6.96 15.06
CA LEU A 118 -9.84 -5.83 15.79
C LEU A 118 -8.38 -6.14 16.16
N ILE A 119 -7.46 -5.27 15.74
CA ILE A 119 -6.02 -5.45 15.93
C ILE A 119 -5.41 -4.41 16.88
N ASN A 120 -5.98 -3.21 16.97
CA ASN A 120 -5.52 -2.16 17.88
C ASN A 120 -6.64 -1.13 18.16
N THR A 121 -6.49 -0.37 19.24
CA THR A 121 -7.27 0.85 19.50
C THR A 121 -6.31 1.94 19.97
N ASN A 122 -6.28 3.08 19.28
CA ASN A 122 -5.55 4.26 19.74
C ASN A 122 -6.50 5.24 20.42
N SER A 123 -6.05 5.84 21.51
CA SER A 123 -6.82 6.88 22.19
C SER A 123 -6.71 8.23 21.46
N VAL A 124 -7.65 9.14 21.75
CA VAL A 124 -7.59 10.50 21.21
C VAL A 124 -6.39 11.26 21.77
N GLU A 125 -5.98 10.98 23.00
CA GLU A 125 -4.81 11.58 23.64
C GLU A 125 -3.52 11.17 22.94
N ALA A 126 -3.34 9.87 22.64
CA ALA A 126 -2.17 9.38 21.91
C ALA A 126 -2.09 9.98 20.49
N SER A 127 -3.24 10.13 19.83
CA SER A 127 -3.31 10.78 18.51
C SER A 127 -3.00 12.27 18.61
N THR A 128 -3.45 12.94 19.68
CA THR A 128 -3.20 14.38 19.93
C THR A 128 -1.72 14.62 20.24
N GLU A 129 -1.09 13.74 21.01
CA GLU A 129 0.36 13.77 21.26
C GLU A 129 1.15 13.63 19.96
N ALA A 130 0.80 12.65 19.12
CA ALA A 130 1.42 12.44 17.81
C ALA A 130 1.26 13.63 16.85
N ALA A 131 0.11 14.32 16.88
CA ALA A 131 -0.14 15.52 16.08
C ALA A 131 0.58 16.78 16.61
N SER A 132 0.90 16.80 17.90
CA SER A 132 1.59 17.91 18.56
C SER A 132 3.11 17.78 18.50
N ASP A 133 3.65 16.61 18.16
CA ASP A 133 5.09 16.39 18.04
C ASP A 133 5.67 17.19 16.86
N PRO A 134 6.58 18.15 17.11
CA PRO A 134 7.17 18.98 16.05
C PRO A 134 8.06 18.18 15.08
N THR A 135 8.53 17.01 15.49
CA THR A 135 9.37 16.11 14.67
C THR A 135 8.54 15.17 13.80
N SER A 136 7.23 15.07 14.08
CA SER A 136 6.30 14.23 13.33
C SER A 136 5.94 14.83 11.97
N LYS A 137 5.77 13.94 10.98
CA LYS A 137 5.24 14.27 9.64
C LYS A 137 3.71 14.48 9.65
N VAL A 138 3.07 14.31 10.80
CA VAL A 138 1.64 14.54 11.00
C VAL A 138 1.32 16.04 10.81
N PRO A 139 0.23 16.39 10.08
CA PRO A 139 -0.21 17.78 9.91
C PRO A 139 -0.72 18.38 11.23
N ALA A 140 -0.84 19.71 11.28
CA ALA A 140 -1.33 20.42 12.46
C ALA A 140 -2.86 20.32 12.54
N VAL A 141 -3.35 19.15 12.94
CA VAL A 141 -4.77 18.84 13.08
C VAL A 141 -5.13 18.57 14.55
N ILE A 142 -6.42 18.60 14.87
CA ILE A 142 -6.93 18.34 16.21
C ILE A 142 -7.75 17.05 16.18
N PRO A 143 -7.16 15.90 16.57
CA PRO A 143 -7.88 14.64 16.77
C PRO A 143 -9.10 14.81 17.67
N GLN A 144 -10.23 14.22 17.29
CA GLN A 144 -11.50 14.33 18.01
C GLN A 144 -11.94 12.99 18.62
N TYR A 145 -11.52 11.87 18.04
CA TYR A 145 -12.00 10.54 18.41
C TYR A 145 -10.85 9.56 18.65
N ALA A 146 -11.05 8.63 19.58
CA ALA A 146 -10.30 7.39 19.62
C ALA A 146 -10.61 6.56 18.35
N VAL A 147 -9.70 5.69 17.94
CA VAL A 147 -9.79 4.94 16.69
C VAL A 147 -9.61 3.46 16.94
N ASN A 148 -10.56 2.65 16.46
CA ASN A 148 -10.42 1.20 16.38
C ASN A 148 -9.83 0.81 15.02
N HIS A 149 -8.83 -0.06 15.04
CA HIS A 149 -8.18 -0.59 13.85
C HIS A 149 -8.55 -2.04 13.64
N TYR A 150 -9.03 -2.36 12.44
CA TYR A 150 -9.40 -3.71 12.05
C TYR A 150 -8.57 -4.14 10.84
N ARG A 151 -7.99 -5.34 10.90
CA ARG A 151 -7.50 -6.03 9.71
C ARG A 151 -8.68 -6.72 9.05
N VAL A 152 -8.92 -6.43 7.79
CA VAL A 152 -9.95 -7.07 6.96
C VAL A 152 -9.27 -7.85 5.86
N THR A 153 -9.63 -9.13 5.71
CA THR A 153 -9.13 -10.00 4.63
C THR A 153 -10.19 -10.15 3.54
N TYR A 154 -9.73 -10.19 2.29
CA TYR A 154 -10.59 -10.20 1.11
C TYR A 154 -9.92 -10.89 -0.07
N GLN A 155 -10.71 -11.28 -1.07
CA GLN A 155 -10.20 -11.78 -2.34
C GLN A 155 -9.92 -10.65 -3.33
N THR A 156 -8.77 -10.72 -3.99
CA THR A 156 -8.33 -9.82 -5.07
C THR A 156 -7.60 -10.61 -6.16
N MET A 157 -7.00 -9.93 -7.13
CA MET A 157 -6.17 -10.54 -8.16
C MET A 157 -4.71 -10.12 -8.02
N ASP A 158 -3.79 -11.07 -8.23
CA ASP A 158 -2.38 -10.75 -8.46
C ASP A 158 -2.12 -10.27 -9.90
N SER A 159 -0.87 -9.90 -10.22
CA SER A 159 -0.49 -9.44 -11.56
C SER A 159 -0.67 -10.51 -12.64
N ALA A 160 -0.69 -11.80 -12.27
CA ALA A 160 -0.97 -12.92 -13.18
C ALA A 160 -2.47 -13.17 -13.38
N GLY A 161 -3.34 -12.40 -12.72
CA GLY A 161 -4.79 -12.56 -12.78
C GLY A 161 -5.33 -13.74 -11.98
N GLN A 162 -4.55 -14.26 -11.03
CA GLN A 162 -5.00 -15.31 -10.12
C GLN A 162 -5.72 -14.71 -8.92
N LEU A 163 -6.84 -15.33 -8.54
CA LEU A 163 -7.58 -14.94 -7.35
C LEU A 163 -6.76 -15.32 -6.11
N ILE A 164 -6.48 -14.34 -5.25
CA ILE A 164 -5.67 -14.49 -4.04
C ILE A 164 -6.31 -13.79 -2.84
N GLU A 165 -5.98 -14.25 -1.65
CA GLU A 165 -6.28 -13.54 -0.40
C GLU A 165 -5.29 -12.38 -0.20
N ALA A 166 -5.84 -11.22 0.15
CA ALA A 166 -5.10 -10.03 0.56
C ALA A 166 -5.76 -9.41 1.81
N SER A 167 -5.10 -8.41 2.38
CA SER A 167 -5.62 -7.68 3.55
C SER A 167 -5.58 -6.17 3.37
N GLY A 168 -6.27 -5.48 4.26
CA GLY A 168 -6.18 -4.04 4.43
C GLY A 168 -6.69 -3.62 5.80
N LEU A 169 -6.43 -2.36 6.12
CA LEU A 169 -6.89 -1.70 7.34
C LEU A 169 -8.27 -1.07 7.13
N VAL A 170 -9.16 -1.27 8.10
CA VAL A 170 -10.33 -0.41 8.32
C VAL A 170 -10.16 0.28 9.67
N ALA A 171 -9.98 1.60 9.66
CA ALA A 171 -9.85 2.44 10.84
C ALA A 171 -11.14 3.21 11.10
N VAL A 172 -11.73 3.01 12.29
CA VAL A 172 -13.08 3.47 12.63
C VAL A 172 -13.02 4.41 13.83
N PRO A 173 -13.44 5.68 13.68
CA PRO A 173 -13.53 6.60 14.81
C PRO A 173 -14.65 6.19 15.76
N GLN A 174 -14.37 6.26 17.06
CA GLN A 174 -15.35 5.97 18.11
C GLN A 174 -16.29 7.16 18.32
N LYS A 175 -17.28 7.27 17.44
CA LYS A 175 -18.33 8.29 17.49
C LYS A 175 -19.54 7.83 18.34
N PRO A 176 -20.42 8.75 18.78
CA PRO A 176 -21.69 8.39 19.39
C PRO A 176 -22.49 7.40 18.53
N ALA A 177 -23.22 6.49 19.18
CA ALA A 177 -23.97 5.45 18.48
C ALA A 177 -24.92 6.04 17.41
N GLY A 178 -24.84 5.50 16.18
CA GLY A 178 -25.64 5.93 15.04
C GLY A 178 -25.10 7.16 14.28
N ALA A 179 -24.07 7.84 14.79
CA ALA A 179 -23.42 8.92 14.06
C ALA A 179 -22.66 8.36 12.84
N LYS A 180 -22.88 8.97 11.68
CA LYS A 180 -22.23 8.58 10.42
C LYS A 180 -20.81 9.12 10.33
N SER A 181 -20.06 8.55 9.39
CA SER A 181 -18.77 9.08 8.93
C SER A 181 -18.69 9.04 7.40
N PRO A 182 -17.96 9.98 6.77
CA PRO A 182 -17.53 9.82 5.38
C PRO A 182 -16.48 8.71 5.28
N LEU A 183 -16.44 8.04 4.13
CA LEU A 183 -15.42 7.03 3.82
C LEU A 183 -14.23 7.69 3.13
N LEU A 184 -13.02 7.38 3.57
CA LEU A 184 -11.78 7.81 2.92
C LEU A 184 -10.93 6.59 2.60
N SER A 185 -10.56 6.43 1.33
CA SER A 185 -9.59 5.44 0.89
C SER A 185 -8.20 6.07 0.87
N PHE A 186 -7.30 5.51 1.68
CA PHE A 186 -5.91 5.93 1.77
C PHE A 186 -5.01 4.91 1.04
N GLN A 187 -4.15 5.43 0.17
CA GLN A 187 -3.18 4.69 -0.60
C GLN A 187 -1.79 4.99 -0.04
N HIS A 188 -1.11 3.97 0.50
CA HIS A 188 0.25 4.14 1.02
C HIS A 188 1.25 4.33 -0.12
N GLY A 189 2.35 5.02 0.18
CA GLY A 189 3.52 5.09 -0.70
C GLY A 189 4.35 3.80 -0.65
N THR A 190 5.51 3.80 -1.31
CA THR A 190 6.41 2.64 -1.31
C THR A 190 6.81 2.28 0.11
N ILE A 191 6.56 1.03 0.50
CA ILE A 191 6.98 0.45 1.78
C ILE A 191 7.85 -0.77 1.49
N PHE A 192 8.88 -0.98 2.31
CA PHE A 192 9.92 -1.99 2.05
C PHE A 192 9.85 -3.15 3.02
N HIS A 193 9.01 -3.03 4.06
CA HIS A 193 8.79 -4.08 5.02
C HIS A 193 7.31 -4.37 5.22
N ASP A 194 6.95 -5.64 5.34
CA ASP A 194 5.58 -6.08 5.59
C ASP A 194 4.98 -5.45 6.86
N ARG A 195 5.81 -5.19 7.87
CA ARG A 195 5.39 -4.51 9.11
C ARG A 195 4.83 -3.10 8.87
N GLU A 196 5.21 -2.45 7.77
CA GLU A 196 4.79 -1.10 7.40
C GLU A 196 3.45 -1.08 6.66
N ALA A 197 2.92 -2.24 6.26
CA ALA A 197 1.61 -2.35 5.64
C ALA A 197 0.53 -1.74 6.53
N PRO A 198 -0.47 -1.03 5.99
CA PRO A 198 -1.52 -0.37 6.78
C PRO A 198 -2.18 -1.26 7.83
N SER A 199 -2.45 -2.53 7.51
CA SER A 199 -3.07 -3.46 8.45
C SER A 199 -2.11 -3.96 9.54
N ASN A 200 -0.81 -3.68 9.46
CA ASN A 200 0.22 -3.99 10.46
C ASN A 200 0.64 -2.73 11.25
N GLU A 201 0.85 -1.59 10.58
CA GLU A 201 1.35 -0.33 11.15
C GLU A 201 0.22 0.53 11.76
N THR A 202 -0.22 0.13 12.96
CA THR A 202 -1.42 0.71 13.61
C THR A 202 -1.13 1.75 14.69
N VAL A 203 0.05 2.37 14.67
CA VAL A 203 0.46 3.38 15.66
C VAL A 203 -0.37 4.67 15.56
N ALA A 204 -0.41 5.45 16.64
CA ALA A 204 -1.20 6.68 16.71
C ALA A 204 -0.76 7.77 15.70
N ALA A 205 0.52 7.79 15.35
CA ALA A 205 1.07 8.71 14.35
C ALA A 205 0.84 8.28 12.89
N SER A 206 0.30 7.07 12.65
CA SER A 206 0.08 6.59 11.28
C SER A 206 -0.92 7.50 10.54
N PRO A 207 -0.72 7.75 9.22
CA PRO A 207 -1.61 8.61 8.46
C PRO A 207 -3.08 8.19 8.53
N ALA A 208 -3.35 6.88 8.44
CA ALA A 208 -4.70 6.34 8.53
C ALA A 208 -5.36 6.62 9.90
N ASN A 209 -4.61 6.45 11.01
CA ASN A 209 -5.11 6.76 12.35
C ASN A 209 -5.41 8.25 12.51
N ILE A 210 -4.48 9.13 12.09
CA ILE A 210 -4.68 10.57 12.21
C ILE A 210 -5.92 11.01 11.47
N VAL A 211 -6.10 10.59 10.21
CA VAL A 211 -7.28 10.96 9.43
C VAL A 211 -8.56 10.36 10.04
N ALA A 212 -8.52 9.11 10.49
CA ALA A 212 -9.66 8.50 11.16
C ALA A 212 -10.06 9.26 12.43
N SER A 213 -9.07 9.73 13.21
CA SER A 213 -9.29 10.50 14.45
C SER A 213 -10.01 11.83 14.21
N LEU A 214 -10.05 12.34 12.97
CA LEU A 214 -10.80 13.53 12.57
C LEU A 214 -12.28 13.25 12.28
N GLY A 215 -12.71 11.98 12.28
CA GLY A 215 -14.11 11.59 12.07
C GLY A 215 -14.38 10.82 10.78
N TYR A 216 -13.38 10.57 9.94
CA TYR A 216 -13.49 9.71 8.75
C TYR A 216 -13.44 8.23 9.14
N VAL A 217 -14.21 7.38 8.48
CA VAL A 217 -13.83 5.95 8.41
C VAL A 217 -12.78 5.83 7.32
N VAL A 218 -11.59 5.35 7.67
CA VAL A 218 -10.48 5.21 6.72
C VAL A 218 -10.30 3.75 6.33
N ILE A 219 -10.17 3.49 5.04
CA ILE A 219 -9.80 2.18 4.51
C ILE A 219 -8.45 2.31 3.78
N ALA A 220 -7.54 1.37 4.00
CA ALA A 220 -6.27 1.32 3.30
C ALA A 220 -5.95 -0.12 2.93
N ALA A 221 -5.92 -0.43 1.63
CA ALA A 221 -5.48 -1.75 1.17
C ALA A 221 -3.98 -1.89 1.45
N ASP A 222 -3.53 -3.08 1.83
CA ASP A 222 -2.10 -3.35 1.99
C ASP A 222 -1.36 -3.49 0.66
N TYR A 223 -2.10 -3.57 -0.45
CA TYR A 223 -1.65 -4.05 -1.76
C TYR A 223 -1.25 -5.53 -1.77
N VAL A 224 -1.12 -6.07 -2.99
CA VAL A 224 -0.58 -7.42 -3.20
C VAL A 224 0.91 -7.40 -2.87
N GLY A 225 1.38 -8.44 -2.19
CA GLY A 225 2.76 -8.59 -1.73
C GLY A 225 2.97 -8.27 -0.25
N TYR A 226 1.95 -7.74 0.41
CA TYR A 226 1.95 -7.37 1.83
C TYR A 226 0.81 -8.03 2.59
N GLY A 227 0.87 -7.98 3.92
CA GLY A 227 -0.13 -8.49 4.85
C GLY A 227 -0.45 -9.95 4.58
N ALA A 228 -1.74 -10.27 4.38
CA ALA A 228 -2.19 -11.62 4.09
C ALA A 228 -1.65 -12.19 2.76
N SER A 229 -1.17 -11.34 1.86
CA SER A 229 -0.58 -11.74 0.57
C SER A 229 0.96 -11.72 0.56
N ARG A 230 1.59 -11.57 1.73
CA ARG A 230 3.06 -11.53 1.87
C ARG A 230 3.72 -12.74 1.19
N GLY A 231 4.84 -12.47 0.52
CA GLY A 231 5.62 -13.46 -0.22
C GLY A 231 5.20 -13.59 -1.69
N LYS A 232 4.12 -12.92 -2.10
CA LYS A 232 3.83 -12.65 -3.51
C LYS A 232 4.62 -11.42 -3.98
N PRO A 233 5.04 -11.36 -5.26
CA PRO A 233 5.59 -10.13 -5.80
C PRO A 233 4.57 -8.98 -5.75
N HIS A 234 5.00 -7.83 -5.26
CA HIS A 234 4.22 -6.61 -5.25
C HIS A 234 4.19 -5.99 -6.67
N PRO A 235 3.00 -5.84 -7.30
CA PRO A 235 2.84 -5.25 -8.64
C PRO A 235 3.10 -3.73 -8.67
N TYR A 236 4.35 -3.35 -8.41
CA TYR A 236 4.75 -1.95 -8.26
C TYR A 236 4.62 -1.19 -9.57
N LEU A 237 3.98 -0.02 -9.51
CA LEU A 237 3.72 0.87 -10.65
C LEU A 237 3.01 0.19 -11.83
N GLN A 238 2.13 -0.78 -11.52
CA GLN A 238 1.24 -1.41 -12.50
C GLN A 238 -0.20 -0.94 -12.29
N ALA A 239 -0.71 -0.10 -13.19
CA ALA A 239 -1.96 0.66 -12.99
C ALA A 239 -3.16 -0.24 -12.70
N LYS A 240 -3.31 -1.32 -13.49
CA LYS A 240 -4.45 -2.23 -13.38
C LYS A 240 -4.43 -3.04 -12.07
N PRO A 241 -3.34 -3.76 -11.70
CA PRO A 241 -3.24 -4.39 -10.39
C PRO A 241 -3.48 -3.43 -9.22
N SER A 242 -2.88 -2.24 -9.25
CA SER A 242 -3.07 -1.21 -8.21
C SER A 242 -4.55 -0.81 -8.07
N ALA A 243 -5.23 -0.53 -9.18
CA ALA A 243 -6.64 -0.17 -9.16
C ALA A 243 -7.54 -1.32 -8.66
N ILE A 244 -7.23 -2.56 -9.05
CA ILE A 244 -7.96 -3.76 -8.61
C ILE A 244 -7.85 -3.93 -7.09
N ALA A 245 -6.66 -3.82 -6.52
CA ALA A 245 -6.45 -3.95 -5.07
C ALA A 245 -7.30 -2.93 -4.28
N VAL A 246 -7.34 -1.67 -4.72
CA VAL A 246 -8.13 -0.63 -4.07
C VAL A 246 -9.63 -0.85 -4.25
N ALA A 247 -10.10 -1.16 -5.46
CA ALA A 247 -11.52 -1.35 -5.74
C ALA A 247 -12.11 -2.58 -5.04
N ASP A 248 -11.36 -3.68 -5.01
CA ASP A 248 -11.78 -4.92 -4.35
C ASP A 248 -11.78 -4.73 -2.83
N PHE A 249 -10.79 -4.03 -2.27
CA PHE A 249 -10.80 -3.71 -0.83
C PHE A 249 -11.91 -2.74 -0.45
N LEU A 250 -12.21 -1.73 -1.27
CA LEU A 250 -13.36 -0.84 -1.08
C LEU A 250 -14.67 -1.64 -1.01
N THR A 251 -14.84 -2.63 -1.89
CA THR A 251 -16.00 -3.51 -1.91
C THR A 251 -16.10 -4.33 -0.62
N ALA A 252 -15.00 -5.00 -0.24
CA ALA A 252 -14.96 -5.82 0.98
C ALA A 252 -15.16 -4.99 2.25
N ALA A 253 -14.54 -3.82 2.33
CA ALA A 253 -14.64 -2.93 3.49
C ALA A 253 -16.07 -2.36 3.64
N ARG A 254 -16.74 -1.99 2.54
CA ARG A 254 -18.15 -1.57 2.59
C ARG A 254 -19.06 -2.69 3.09
N GLN A 255 -18.86 -3.92 2.61
CA GLN A 255 -19.60 -5.08 3.12
C GLN A 255 -19.32 -5.30 4.61
N TRP A 256 -18.05 -5.25 5.02
CA TRP A 256 -17.65 -5.45 6.41
C TRP A 256 -18.25 -4.40 7.34
N LEU A 257 -18.21 -3.12 6.96
CA LEU A 257 -18.83 -2.03 7.72
C LEU A 257 -20.34 -2.23 7.87
N ALA A 258 -21.02 -2.69 6.82
CA ALA A 258 -22.44 -3.01 6.87
C ALA A 258 -22.74 -4.17 7.82
N ASP A 259 -21.96 -5.25 7.77
CA ASP A 259 -22.10 -6.41 8.66
C ASP A 259 -21.88 -6.02 10.14
N GLN A 260 -20.92 -5.12 10.40
CA GLN A 260 -20.66 -4.56 11.73
C GLN A 260 -21.66 -3.47 12.15
N LYS A 261 -22.60 -3.09 11.28
CA LYS A 261 -23.57 -1.99 11.50
C LYS A 261 -22.88 -0.66 11.82
N ILE A 262 -21.71 -0.42 11.25
CA ILE A 262 -20.96 0.84 11.35
C ILE A 262 -21.49 1.78 10.26
N PRO A 263 -22.18 2.87 10.62
CA PRO A 263 -22.85 3.71 9.64
C PRO A 263 -21.85 4.64 8.94
N VAL A 264 -21.81 4.57 7.61
CA VAL A 264 -21.12 5.56 6.76
C VAL A 264 -22.14 6.37 5.95
N ASN A 265 -21.78 7.59 5.57
CA ASN A 265 -22.57 8.37 4.63
C ASN A 265 -22.16 8.04 3.17
N ASN A 266 -22.70 8.79 2.21
CA ASN A 266 -22.50 8.51 0.78
C ASN A 266 -21.21 9.13 0.21
N GLN A 267 -20.35 9.73 1.04
CA GLN A 267 -19.13 10.38 0.59
C GLN A 267 -17.96 9.37 0.53
N LEU A 268 -17.20 9.46 -0.55
CA LEU A 268 -15.95 8.72 -0.75
C LEU A 268 -14.85 9.70 -1.12
N PHE A 269 -13.77 9.70 -0.37
CA PHE A 269 -12.54 10.46 -0.65
C PHE A 269 -11.41 9.50 -1.01
N LEU A 270 -10.54 9.88 -1.94
CA LEU A 270 -9.35 9.09 -2.31
C LEU A 270 -8.08 9.92 -2.12
N THR A 271 -7.05 9.34 -1.50
CA THR A 271 -5.80 10.07 -1.31
C THR A 271 -4.61 9.17 -1.15
N GLY A 272 -3.45 9.64 -1.62
CA GLY A 272 -2.18 8.95 -1.43
C GLY A 272 -1.00 9.81 -1.84
N TYR A 273 0.20 9.41 -1.42
CA TYR A 273 1.45 10.13 -1.67
C TYR A 273 2.51 9.20 -2.26
N SER A 274 3.37 9.71 -3.15
CA SER A 274 4.39 8.91 -3.85
C SER A 274 3.74 7.81 -4.71
N GLU A 275 4.14 6.55 -4.56
CA GLU A 275 3.39 5.41 -5.14
C GLU A 275 1.89 5.51 -4.84
N GLY A 276 1.51 5.91 -3.62
CA GLY A 276 0.12 6.07 -3.24
C GLY A 276 -0.60 7.15 -4.06
N GLY A 277 0.11 8.19 -4.51
CA GLY A 277 -0.43 9.20 -5.41
C GLY A 277 -0.72 8.62 -6.79
N TYR A 278 0.18 7.78 -7.31
CA TYR A 278 -0.04 7.01 -8.53
C TYR A 278 -1.24 6.06 -8.41
N VAL A 279 -1.29 5.26 -7.33
CA VAL A 279 -2.39 4.33 -7.06
C VAL A 279 -3.72 5.07 -6.88
N THR A 280 -3.70 6.26 -6.29
CA THR A 280 -4.90 7.11 -6.15
C THR A 280 -5.51 7.46 -7.51
N LEU A 281 -4.70 7.88 -8.49
CA LEU A 281 -5.22 8.19 -9.83
C LEU A 281 -5.64 6.92 -10.59
N ALA A 282 -4.90 5.81 -10.46
CA ALA A 282 -5.28 4.53 -11.03
C ALA A 282 -6.65 4.05 -10.51
N ALA A 283 -6.83 4.09 -9.18
CA ALA A 283 -8.09 3.73 -8.52
C ALA A 283 -9.21 4.69 -8.90
N GLN A 284 -8.95 6.00 -8.93
CA GLN A 284 -9.94 7.00 -9.34
C GLN A 284 -10.46 6.71 -10.75
N GLN A 285 -9.56 6.46 -11.71
CA GLN A 285 -9.93 6.15 -13.09
C GLN A 285 -10.82 4.90 -13.19
N ALA A 286 -10.47 3.84 -12.47
CA ALA A 286 -11.24 2.59 -12.46
C ALA A 286 -12.63 2.79 -11.83
N LEU A 287 -12.70 3.42 -10.66
CA LEU A 287 -13.95 3.68 -9.95
C LEU A 287 -14.89 4.60 -10.75
N GLU A 288 -14.37 5.63 -11.42
CA GLU A 288 -15.17 6.49 -12.29
C GLU A 288 -15.67 5.79 -13.56
N SER A 289 -14.90 4.81 -14.06
CA SER A 289 -15.32 3.96 -15.19
C SER A 289 -16.45 3.02 -14.78
N ASP A 290 -16.43 2.55 -13.54
CA ASP A 290 -17.48 1.72 -12.93
C ASP A 290 -18.66 2.54 -12.37
N ASN A 291 -18.66 3.87 -12.59
CA ASN A 291 -19.68 4.81 -12.09
C ASN A 291 -19.85 4.81 -10.56
N ILE A 292 -18.78 4.49 -9.83
CA ILE A 292 -18.74 4.62 -8.38
C ILE A 292 -18.51 6.11 -8.05
N PRO A 293 -19.43 6.77 -7.32
CA PRO A 293 -19.31 8.18 -7.02
C PRO A 293 -18.15 8.45 -6.04
N ILE A 294 -17.31 9.42 -6.38
CA ILE A 294 -16.23 9.93 -5.55
C ILE A 294 -16.52 11.41 -5.28
N THR A 295 -16.38 11.83 -4.03
CA THR A 295 -16.62 13.20 -3.59
C THR A 295 -15.48 14.12 -4.03
N ALA A 296 -14.24 13.73 -3.71
CA ALA A 296 -13.02 14.45 -4.05
C ALA A 296 -11.79 13.53 -3.98
N SER A 297 -10.73 13.89 -4.69
CA SER A 297 -9.48 13.13 -4.76
C SER A 297 -8.25 14.04 -4.60
N VAL A 298 -7.25 13.61 -3.84
CA VAL A 298 -5.95 14.31 -3.69
C VAL A 298 -4.81 13.32 -3.95
N ALA A 299 -4.07 13.51 -5.04
CA ALA A 299 -2.90 12.71 -5.36
C ALA A 299 -1.61 13.51 -5.16
N GLY A 300 -0.75 13.04 -4.26
CA GLY A 300 0.50 13.72 -3.92
C GLY A 300 1.72 13.05 -4.54
N ALA A 301 2.56 13.83 -5.22
CA ALA A 301 3.89 13.46 -5.68
C ALA A 301 3.99 12.07 -6.37
N GLY A 302 2.98 11.68 -7.15
CA GLY A 302 2.95 10.37 -7.81
C GLY A 302 3.66 10.37 -9.17
N PRO A 303 4.30 9.24 -9.56
CA PRO A 303 4.88 9.06 -10.89
C PRO A 303 3.80 8.79 -11.94
N TYR A 304 2.98 9.80 -12.25
CA TYR A 304 1.79 9.63 -13.09
C TYR A 304 2.11 9.32 -14.55
N ASP A 305 3.25 9.80 -15.05
CA ASP A 305 3.86 9.42 -16.33
C ASP A 305 5.08 8.56 -16.05
N LEU A 306 4.93 7.26 -16.28
CA LEU A 306 5.93 6.28 -15.88
C LEU A 306 7.19 6.40 -16.73
N LYS A 307 7.03 6.66 -18.04
CA LYS A 307 8.18 6.81 -18.95
C LYS A 307 8.97 8.06 -18.61
N TYR A 308 8.29 9.20 -18.49
CA TYR A 308 8.91 10.46 -18.09
C TYR A 308 9.68 10.31 -16.76
N THR A 309 9.06 9.66 -15.78
CA THR A 309 9.69 9.42 -14.47
C THR A 309 11.02 8.66 -14.62
N LEU A 310 11.02 7.53 -15.34
CA LEU A 310 12.21 6.70 -15.47
C LEU A 310 13.28 7.36 -16.33
N ASP A 311 12.90 8.06 -17.40
CA ASP A 311 13.84 8.80 -18.25
C ASP A 311 14.58 9.89 -17.44
N GLU A 312 13.86 10.70 -16.66
CA GLU A 312 14.45 11.77 -15.83
C GLU A 312 15.33 11.22 -14.71
N LEU A 313 14.89 10.15 -14.04
CA LEU A 313 15.69 9.49 -13.00
C LEU A 313 16.95 8.86 -13.59
N TYR A 314 16.85 8.29 -14.79
CA TYR A 314 18.00 7.73 -15.51
C TYR A 314 18.99 8.81 -15.93
N ASP A 315 18.53 9.93 -16.47
CA ASP A 315 19.40 11.05 -16.85
C ASP A 315 20.12 11.65 -15.63
N GLY A 316 19.42 11.79 -14.50
CA GLY A 316 20.02 12.21 -13.22
C GLY A 316 21.03 11.19 -12.68
N LEU A 317 20.74 9.89 -12.84
CA LEU A 317 21.66 8.81 -12.49
C LEU A 317 22.89 8.82 -13.41
N LEU A 318 22.73 9.03 -14.71
CA LEU A 318 23.83 9.14 -15.67
C LEU A 318 24.74 10.32 -15.34
N ASP A 319 24.23 11.49 -14.95
CA ASP A 319 25.08 12.62 -14.53
C ASP A 319 25.94 12.28 -13.30
N THR A 320 25.35 11.50 -12.38
CA THR A 320 25.99 11.06 -11.14
C THR A 320 26.93 9.86 -11.34
N LEU A 321 26.61 8.98 -12.29
CA LEU A 321 27.43 7.85 -12.67
C LEU A 321 28.54 8.27 -13.61
N TYR A 322 28.36 9.24 -14.52
CA TYR A 322 29.44 9.78 -15.36
C TYR A 322 30.57 10.37 -14.53
N THR A 323 30.22 10.98 -13.39
CA THR A 323 31.20 11.50 -12.42
C THR A 323 31.92 10.40 -11.63
N LYS A 324 31.32 9.21 -11.44
CA LYS A 324 31.94 8.04 -10.77
C LYS A 324 32.60 7.02 -11.71
N LEU A 325 32.05 6.81 -12.91
CA LEU A 325 32.39 5.77 -13.91
C LEU A 325 33.60 6.11 -14.78
N THR A 326 34.24 7.27 -14.57
CA THR A 326 35.67 7.41 -14.92
C THR A 326 36.56 6.40 -14.15
N SER A 327 36.00 5.66 -13.17
CA SER A 327 36.69 4.63 -12.37
C SER A 327 36.23 3.18 -12.63
N PHE A 328 35.13 2.94 -13.37
CA PHE A 328 34.63 1.58 -13.65
C PHE A 328 34.32 1.44 -15.14
N SER A 329 35.14 0.66 -15.84
CA SER A 329 35.04 0.43 -17.28
C SER A 329 33.82 -0.42 -17.64
N PHE A 330 32.65 0.19 -17.81
CA PHE A 330 31.58 -0.44 -18.59
C PHE A 330 31.97 -0.39 -20.07
N ARG A 331 32.42 -1.53 -20.61
CA ARG A 331 32.76 -1.65 -22.04
C ARG A 331 31.46 -1.86 -22.83
N PRO A 332 31.09 -0.96 -23.75
CA PRO A 332 29.87 -1.06 -24.57
C PRO A 332 29.74 -2.35 -25.38
N GLY A 333 30.84 -3.08 -25.60
CA GLY A 333 30.85 -4.34 -26.35
C GLY A 333 30.40 -5.59 -25.58
N TYR A 334 30.16 -5.52 -24.27
CA TYR A 334 29.75 -6.70 -23.49
C TYR A 334 28.22 -6.92 -23.50
N ALA A 335 27.44 -5.84 -23.54
CA ALA A 335 25.97 -5.87 -23.70
C ALA A 335 25.54 -6.37 -25.10
N ALA A 336 26.30 -6.01 -26.14
CA ALA A 336 26.06 -6.48 -27.52
C ALA A 336 26.25 -8.00 -27.71
N LYS A 337 26.78 -8.72 -26.71
CA LYS A 337 27.10 -10.15 -26.80
C LYS A 337 25.97 -11.06 -26.28
N TYR A 338 24.98 -10.52 -25.56
CA TYR A 338 23.89 -11.32 -24.96
C TYR A 338 22.54 -10.58 -24.93
N PRO A 339 21.85 -10.45 -26.08
CA PRO A 339 20.49 -9.93 -26.10
C PRO A 339 19.57 -10.77 -25.17
N GLY A 340 18.83 -10.10 -24.28
CA GLY A 340 17.84 -10.72 -23.37
C GLY A 340 18.37 -11.28 -22.04
N LYS A 341 19.67 -11.19 -21.72
CA LYS A 341 20.22 -11.55 -20.39
C LYS A 341 20.92 -10.39 -19.67
N PHE A 342 21.40 -9.40 -20.42
CA PHE A 342 21.98 -8.18 -19.84
C PHE A 342 20.92 -7.29 -19.21
N ASP A 343 19.68 -7.38 -19.69
CA ASP A 343 18.57 -6.56 -19.24
C ASP A 343 18.16 -6.97 -17.81
N GLU A 344 18.01 -8.27 -17.55
CA GLU A 344 17.60 -8.76 -16.23
C GLU A 344 18.65 -8.49 -15.14
N MET A 345 19.94 -8.70 -15.42
CA MET A 345 21.01 -8.41 -14.45
C MET A 345 21.12 -6.91 -14.14
N LEU A 346 20.89 -6.04 -15.14
CA LEU A 346 20.90 -4.59 -14.94
C LEU A 346 19.64 -4.11 -14.22
N VAL A 347 18.47 -4.66 -14.54
CA VAL A 347 17.22 -4.43 -13.78
C VAL A 347 17.39 -4.86 -12.33
N ASP A 348 18.00 -6.02 -12.09
CA ASP A 348 18.29 -6.52 -10.73
C ASP A 348 19.20 -5.56 -9.98
N ALA A 349 20.27 -5.09 -10.62
CA ALA A 349 21.18 -4.12 -10.02
C ALA A 349 20.48 -2.78 -9.75
N LEU A 350 19.65 -2.28 -10.66
CA LEU A 350 18.87 -1.04 -10.46
C LEU A 350 17.87 -1.19 -9.31
N LEU A 351 17.19 -2.33 -9.24
CA LEU A 351 16.23 -2.60 -8.17
C LEU A 351 16.93 -2.72 -6.81
N GLU A 352 18.09 -3.39 -6.74
CA GLU A 352 18.93 -3.48 -5.54
C GLU A 352 19.44 -2.09 -5.11
N GLN A 353 19.68 -1.17 -6.05
CA GLN A 353 20.03 0.20 -5.69
C GLN A 353 18.87 1.00 -5.08
N ILE A 354 17.61 0.69 -5.38
CA ILE A 354 16.46 1.45 -4.86
C ILE A 354 15.70 0.72 -3.75
N THR A 355 16.06 -0.53 -3.49
CA THR A 355 15.47 -1.39 -2.46
C THR A 355 16.46 -1.53 -1.32
N PRO A 356 16.09 -1.24 -0.07
CA PRO A 356 16.96 -1.46 1.08
C PRO A 356 17.35 -2.94 1.23
N ASP A 357 18.60 -3.20 1.62
CA ASP A 357 19.12 -4.57 1.82
C ASP A 357 18.29 -5.42 2.79
N ASP A 358 17.60 -4.77 3.75
CA ASP A 358 16.77 -5.42 4.77
C ASP A 358 15.30 -5.57 4.37
N SER A 359 14.93 -5.17 3.15
CA SER A 359 13.56 -5.31 2.64
C SER A 359 13.12 -6.78 2.64
N ASP A 360 11.92 -7.04 3.18
CA ASP A 360 11.27 -8.36 3.14
C ASP A 360 10.16 -8.46 2.09
N ILE A 361 10.15 -7.49 1.17
CA ILE A 361 9.18 -7.33 0.10
C ILE A 361 9.85 -7.60 -1.24
N VAL A 362 9.17 -8.41 -2.06
CA VAL A 362 9.62 -8.70 -3.42
C VAL A 362 8.87 -7.79 -4.36
N PHE A 363 9.57 -6.86 -5.01
CA PHE A 363 8.97 -6.01 -6.04
C PHE A 363 8.94 -6.74 -7.38
N ASP A 364 7.78 -6.69 -8.06
CA ASP A 364 7.68 -7.09 -9.45
C ASP A 364 8.49 -6.11 -10.31
N LYS A 365 9.40 -6.64 -11.11
CA LYS A 365 10.39 -5.87 -11.89
C LYS A 365 9.88 -5.46 -13.27
N THR A 366 8.66 -5.86 -13.62
CA THR A 366 8.07 -5.70 -14.96
C THR A 366 8.18 -4.26 -15.47
N PHE A 367 7.92 -3.25 -14.63
CA PHE A 367 8.02 -1.84 -15.04
C PHE A 367 9.43 -1.42 -15.52
N LEU A 368 10.50 -1.95 -14.90
CA LEU A 368 11.88 -1.69 -15.34
C LEU A 368 12.22 -2.49 -16.59
N MET A 369 11.74 -3.73 -16.68
CA MET A 369 11.95 -4.57 -17.87
C MET A 369 11.31 -3.93 -19.10
N ASP A 370 10.07 -3.45 -18.98
CA ASP A 370 9.32 -2.82 -20.06
C ASP A 370 9.99 -1.50 -20.50
N TRP A 371 10.44 -0.69 -19.54
CA TRP A 371 11.18 0.53 -19.84
C TRP A 371 12.52 0.25 -20.52
N MET A 372 13.31 -0.73 -20.03
CA MET A 372 14.58 -1.11 -20.65
C MET A 372 14.41 -1.75 -22.04
N ALA A 373 13.24 -2.33 -22.31
CA ALA A 373 12.88 -2.87 -23.61
C ALA A 373 12.35 -1.80 -24.58
N ASP A 374 12.31 -0.53 -24.19
CA ASP A 374 11.67 0.58 -24.93
C ASP A 374 10.20 0.26 -25.31
N ASP A 375 9.45 -0.45 -24.44
CA ASP A 375 8.03 -0.75 -24.66
C ASP A 375 7.13 0.44 -24.28
N ASP A 376 7.14 1.45 -25.15
CA ASP A 376 6.32 2.66 -24.99
C ASP A 376 4.82 2.35 -24.80
N ALA A 377 4.32 1.26 -25.39
CA ALA A 377 2.90 0.90 -25.29
C ALA A 377 2.54 0.44 -23.87
N THR A 378 3.37 -0.41 -23.27
CA THR A 378 3.17 -0.89 -21.90
C THR A 378 3.42 0.22 -20.87
N MET A 379 4.42 1.08 -21.11
CA MET A 379 4.68 2.27 -20.29
C MET A 379 3.49 3.26 -20.30
N ALA A 380 2.91 3.51 -21.48
CA ALA A 380 1.71 4.32 -21.61
C ALA A 380 0.50 3.66 -20.94
N ALA A 381 0.34 2.34 -21.05
CA ALA A 381 -0.76 1.60 -20.41
C ALA A 381 -0.69 1.64 -18.87
N ASN A 382 0.52 1.78 -18.31
CA ASN A 382 0.73 1.95 -16.87
C ASN A 382 0.89 3.42 -16.45
N SER A 383 0.71 4.38 -17.34
CA SER A 383 0.66 5.81 -16.98
C SER A 383 -0.77 6.23 -16.67
N VAL A 384 -0.98 6.94 -15.55
CA VAL A 384 -2.31 7.14 -14.92
C VAL A 384 -2.83 8.57 -15.05
N HIS A 385 -2.41 9.28 -16.10
CA HIS A 385 -2.63 10.72 -16.23
C HIS A 385 -3.43 11.16 -17.47
N ASP A 386 -3.41 10.40 -18.57
CA ASP A 386 -4.03 10.82 -19.84
C ASP A 386 -5.49 10.36 -19.99
N TRP A 387 -6.37 10.86 -19.11
CA TRP A 387 -7.80 10.54 -19.13
C TRP A 387 -8.66 11.70 -18.62
N LEU A 388 -9.99 11.61 -18.85
CA LEU A 388 -10.96 12.61 -18.40
C LEU A 388 -11.45 12.25 -17.00
N ALA A 389 -10.97 12.97 -16.00
CA ALA A 389 -11.45 12.89 -14.63
C ALA A 389 -12.74 13.70 -14.44
N LYS A 390 -13.74 13.08 -13.84
CA LYS A 390 -15.04 13.68 -13.53
C LYS A 390 -15.09 14.21 -12.10
N THR A 391 -14.33 13.59 -11.19
CA THR A 391 -14.24 13.98 -9.78
C THR A 391 -13.41 15.25 -9.61
N PRO A 392 -13.76 16.13 -8.64
CA PRO A 392 -12.83 17.17 -8.17
C PRO A 392 -11.49 16.57 -7.71
N THR A 393 -10.42 16.86 -8.44
CA THR A 393 -9.09 16.30 -8.19
C THR A 393 -8.08 17.41 -7.88
N ARG A 394 -7.19 17.18 -6.92
CA ARG A 394 -6.02 18.02 -6.68
C ARG A 394 -4.76 17.19 -6.74
N LEU A 395 -3.76 17.73 -7.42
CA LEU A 395 -2.40 17.23 -7.37
C LEU A 395 -1.62 18.06 -6.35
N THR A 396 -0.66 17.45 -5.64
CA THR A 396 0.30 18.20 -4.82
C THR A 396 1.72 17.75 -5.11
N HIS A 397 2.68 18.67 -5.26
CA HIS A 397 4.08 18.29 -5.58
C HIS A 397 5.07 19.38 -5.15
N GLY A 398 6.27 18.99 -4.73
CA GLY A 398 7.37 19.92 -4.47
C GLY A 398 8.32 20.08 -5.64
N ARG A 399 8.87 21.29 -5.85
CA ARG A 399 9.74 21.60 -6.99
C ARG A 399 11.14 21.01 -6.86
N ASP A 400 11.59 20.79 -5.63
CA ASP A 400 12.90 20.21 -5.31
C ASP A 400 12.81 18.68 -5.13
N ASP A 401 11.77 18.05 -5.67
CA ASP A 401 11.55 16.61 -5.58
C ASP A 401 12.47 15.85 -6.54
N GLU A 402 13.48 15.21 -5.97
CA GLU A 402 14.46 14.37 -6.67
C GLU A 402 14.06 12.87 -6.69
N THR A 403 12.96 12.50 -6.01
CA THR A 403 12.48 11.10 -5.95
C THR A 403 11.43 10.85 -7.02
N VAL A 404 10.47 11.77 -7.15
CA VAL A 404 9.51 11.78 -8.24
C VAL A 404 9.61 13.16 -8.89
N PRO A 405 10.15 13.26 -10.12
CA PRO A 405 10.35 14.56 -10.77
C PRO A 405 9.06 15.37 -10.84
N PHE A 406 9.14 16.64 -10.45
CA PHE A 406 8.00 17.58 -10.40
C PHE A 406 7.19 17.64 -11.70
N GLY A 407 7.85 17.40 -12.84
CA GLY A 407 7.21 17.37 -14.16
C GLY A 407 6.03 16.40 -14.25
N ASN A 408 6.00 15.33 -13.45
CA ASN A 408 4.88 14.38 -13.39
C ASN A 408 3.56 15.10 -13.10
N ALA A 409 3.52 15.97 -12.09
CA ALA A 409 2.30 16.67 -11.72
C ALA A 409 1.86 17.67 -12.80
N THR A 410 2.81 18.36 -13.45
CA THR A 410 2.48 19.29 -14.54
C THR A 410 2.00 18.57 -15.79
N ILE A 411 2.65 17.46 -16.17
CA ILE A 411 2.24 16.63 -17.31
C ILE A 411 0.83 16.09 -17.07
N ALA A 412 0.56 15.57 -15.87
CA ALA A 412 -0.75 15.04 -15.53
C ALA A 412 -1.84 16.12 -15.54
N LEU A 413 -1.55 17.29 -14.96
CA LEU A 413 -2.46 18.42 -14.98
C LEU A 413 -2.83 18.82 -16.42
N ASP A 414 -1.83 18.97 -17.29
CA ASP A 414 -2.02 19.40 -18.66
C ASP A 414 -2.75 18.34 -19.50
N ALA A 415 -2.39 17.07 -19.35
CA ALA A 415 -3.04 15.97 -20.05
C ALA A 415 -4.52 15.85 -19.68
N MET A 416 -4.85 15.86 -18.38
CA MET A 416 -6.23 15.79 -17.91
C MET A 416 -7.05 17.02 -18.37
N ARG A 417 -6.49 18.23 -18.31
CA ARG A 417 -7.15 19.43 -18.84
C ARG A 417 -7.39 19.33 -20.34
N LYS A 418 -6.43 18.81 -21.11
CA LYS A 418 -6.56 18.55 -22.55
C LYS A 418 -7.64 17.52 -22.86
N ARG A 419 -7.87 16.54 -21.98
CA ARG A 419 -8.97 15.58 -22.05
C ARG A 419 -10.32 16.16 -21.62
N GLY A 420 -10.36 17.37 -21.08
CA GLY A 420 -11.58 18.09 -20.70
C GLY A 420 -11.91 18.04 -19.21
N THR A 421 -10.99 17.56 -18.36
CA THR A 421 -11.15 17.63 -16.89
C THR A 421 -11.20 19.09 -16.44
N GLN A 422 -12.34 19.53 -15.92
CA GLN A 422 -12.55 20.93 -15.53
C GLN A 422 -12.06 21.26 -14.12
N ASN A 423 -12.22 20.34 -13.17
CA ASN A 423 -11.92 20.57 -11.75
C ASN A 423 -10.65 19.84 -11.32
N ILE A 424 -9.53 20.19 -11.96
CA ILE A 424 -8.19 19.73 -11.60
C ILE A 424 -7.25 20.92 -11.41
N ASP A 425 -6.45 20.86 -10.34
CA ASP A 425 -5.42 21.86 -10.05
C ASP A 425 -4.22 21.25 -9.34
N LEU A 426 -3.09 21.95 -9.39
CA LEU A 426 -1.83 21.57 -8.72
C LEU A 426 -1.52 22.55 -7.58
N ALA A 427 -1.52 22.04 -6.36
CA ALA A 427 -1.04 22.76 -5.18
C ALA A 427 0.45 22.46 -4.96
N GLU A 428 1.29 23.45 -5.21
CA GLU A 428 2.73 23.30 -4.97
C GLU A 428 3.05 23.29 -3.47
N CYS A 429 3.94 22.39 -3.08
CA CYS A 429 4.43 22.28 -1.72
C CYS A 429 5.30 23.49 -1.34
N THR A 430 5.06 24.03 -0.14
CA THR A 430 5.72 25.24 0.37
C THR A 430 6.89 24.96 1.32
N ALA A 431 7.24 23.68 1.55
CA ALA A 431 8.38 23.33 2.39
C ALA A 431 9.71 23.83 1.80
N THR A 432 10.73 24.00 2.63
CA THR A 432 12.05 24.44 2.19
C THR A 432 13.15 23.54 2.78
N PRO A 433 13.88 22.76 1.95
CA PRO A 433 13.62 22.53 0.53
C PRO A 433 12.29 21.78 0.31
N SER A 434 11.66 22.00 -0.84
CA SER A 434 10.40 21.38 -1.27
C SER A 434 10.63 19.98 -1.86
N ASN A 435 11.40 19.15 -1.16
CA ASN A 435 11.74 17.80 -1.60
C ASN A 435 10.66 16.77 -1.23
N HIS A 436 10.80 15.55 -1.74
CA HIS A 436 9.81 14.47 -1.59
C HIS A 436 9.36 14.25 -0.15
N SER A 437 10.31 14.21 0.79
CA SER A 437 10.03 13.92 2.21
C SER A 437 9.46 15.11 2.97
N ASN A 438 10.00 16.31 2.73
CA ASN A 438 9.56 17.53 3.42
C ASN A 438 8.14 17.95 3.01
N CYS A 439 7.70 17.51 1.83
CA CYS A 439 6.37 17.81 1.30
C CYS A 439 5.25 16.90 1.81
N ILE A 440 5.56 15.81 2.54
CA ILE A 440 4.55 14.93 3.13
C ILE A 440 3.63 15.67 4.11
N LYS A 441 4.20 16.47 5.02
CA LYS A 441 3.42 17.22 6.01
C LYS A 441 2.54 18.31 5.37
N PRO A 442 3.06 19.16 4.46
CA PRO A 442 2.23 20.07 3.66
C PRO A 442 1.14 19.37 2.84
N TYR A 443 1.43 18.23 2.21
CA TYR A 443 0.43 17.43 1.51
C TYR A 443 -0.70 16.98 2.44
N ALA A 444 -0.36 16.42 3.61
CA ALA A 444 -1.34 15.94 4.57
C ALA A 444 -2.22 17.07 5.11
N GLN A 445 -1.63 18.25 5.33
CA GLN A 445 -2.36 19.46 5.72
C GLN A 445 -3.33 19.90 4.62
N PHE A 446 -2.85 20.02 3.38
CA PHE A 446 -3.67 20.40 2.23
C PHE A 446 -4.82 19.42 2.00
N MET A 447 -4.55 18.12 2.09
CA MET A 447 -5.57 17.07 1.95
C MET A 447 -6.68 17.23 3.00
N ALA A 448 -6.32 17.41 4.28
CA ALA A 448 -7.29 17.58 5.35
C ALA A 448 -8.15 18.84 5.15
N GLU A 449 -7.54 19.96 4.73
CA GLU A 449 -8.23 21.21 4.43
C GLU A 449 -9.15 21.10 3.20
N TYR A 450 -8.69 20.44 2.14
CA TYR A 450 -9.44 20.29 0.90
C TYR A 450 -10.65 19.37 1.11
N PHE A 451 -10.47 18.20 1.73
CA PHE A 451 -11.59 17.30 2.03
C PHE A 451 -12.56 17.89 3.05
N GLY A 452 -12.07 18.66 4.02
CA GLY A 452 -12.91 19.38 4.98
C GLY A 452 -13.90 20.36 4.35
N GLN A 453 -13.68 20.80 3.10
CA GLN A 453 -14.65 21.64 2.36
C GLN A 453 -15.89 20.86 1.90
N PHE A 454 -15.78 19.54 1.78
CA PHE A 454 -16.86 18.68 1.30
C PHE A 454 -17.43 17.80 2.41
N ALA A 455 -16.58 17.34 3.34
CA ALA A 455 -16.92 16.32 4.31
C ALA A 455 -18.06 16.76 5.24
N THR A 456 -19.02 15.86 5.41
CA THR A 456 -20.12 15.97 6.38
C THR A 456 -20.06 14.79 7.33
N ASP A 457 -20.65 14.92 8.51
CA ASP A 457 -20.61 13.91 9.57
C ASP A 457 -19.18 13.59 10.04
N LEU A 458 -18.32 14.61 10.23
CA LEU A 458 -17.04 14.45 10.93
C LEU A 458 -17.25 14.42 12.44
#